data_AF-A0A0L8FK68-F1
#
_entry.id   AF-A0A0L8FK68-F1
#
_cell.length_a   1.000
_cell.length_b   1.000
_cell.length_c   1.000
_cell.angle_alpha   90.00
_cell.angle_beta   90.00
_cell.angle_gamma   90.00
#
_symmetry.space_group_name_H-M   'P 1'
#
loop_
_entity.id
_entity.type
_entity.pdbx_description
1 polymer ?
#
loop_
_entity_poly.entity_id
_entity_poly.type
_entity_poly.pdbx_seq_one_letter_code
_entity_poly.pdbx_strand_id
1 'polypeptide(L)'
;MLNMKLRRPNTTASIWSSGKVTCTGATSEDEAKLAARRFARRLQRLGFNVRFINFRIVNVLGTCSLPFGIKINLFSKQYPQQAR
;
A
#
# COMPACT_ATOMS: atom_id res chain seq x y z
N MET A 1 13.02 5.87 10.47
CA MET A 1 12.21 5.50 9.29
C MET A 1 12.35 6.60 8.27
N LEU A 2 12.72 6.27 7.03
CA LEU A 2 12.84 7.24 5.93
C LEU A 2 11.69 7.05 4.94
N ASN A 3 11.14 8.15 4.41
CA ASN A 3 10.10 8.12 3.40
C ASN A 3 10.65 8.59 2.05
N MET A 4 10.51 7.76 1.02
CA MET A 4 10.87 8.09 -0.36
C MET A 4 9.60 8.10 -1.22
N LYS A 5 9.39 9.15 -2.02
CA LYS A 5 8.22 9.29 -2.90
C LYS A 5 8.61 9.20 -4.37
N LEU A 6 7.81 8.48 -5.15
CA LEU A 6 7.87 8.48 -6.62
C LEU A 6 6.65 9.20 -7.17
N ARG A 7 6.84 10.00 -8.23
CA ARG A 7 5.74 10.71 -8.92
C ARG A 7 4.96 9.80 -9.86
N ARG A 8 5.63 8.84 -10.50
CA ARG A 8 5.04 7.87 -11.43
C ARG A 8 5.67 6.50 -11.18
N PRO A 9 4.91 5.47 -10.83
CA PRO A 9 3.57 5.56 -10.23
C PRO A 9 3.59 6.40 -8.95
N ASN A 10 2.48 7.09 -8.61
CA ASN A 10 2.43 7.94 -7.42
C ASN A 10 2.40 7.06 -6.16
N THR A 11 3.58 6.80 -5.62
CA THR A 11 3.78 5.79 -4.57
C THR A 11 4.76 6.30 -3.52
N THR A 12 4.57 5.86 -2.29
CA THR A 12 5.46 6.18 -1.17
C THR A 12 6.06 4.90 -0.62
N ALA A 13 7.37 4.88 -0.46
CA ALA A 13 8.11 3.82 0.22
C ALA A 13 8.55 4.28 1.60
N SER A 14 8.20 3.52 2.63
CA SER A 14 8.74 3.64 3.99
C SER A 14 9.87 2.62 4.16
N ILE A 15 11.08 3.12 4.40
CA ILE A 15 12.31 2.35 4.47
C ILE A 15 12.81 2.35 5.92
N TRP A 16 13.02 1.15 6.46
CA TRP A 16 13.51 0.93 7.82
C TRP A 16 15.00 0.64 7.82
N SER A 17 15.67 0.91 8.95
CA SER A 17 17.11 0.60 9.12
C SER A 17 17.41 -0.89 8.98
N SER A 18 16.43 -1.76 9.22
CA SER A 18 16.52 -3.21 9.00
C SER A 18 16.56 -3.62 7.51
N GLY A 19 16.41 -2.67 6.58
CA GLY A 19 16.33 -2.96 5.15
C GLY A 19 14.94 -3.36 4.67
N LYS A 20 13.95 -3.47 5.57
CA LYS A 20 12.55 -3.69 5.18
C LYS A 20 11.99 -2.44 4.51
N VAL A 21 11.35 -2.63 3.35
CA VAL A 21 10.72 -1.56 2.58
C VAL A 21 9.24 -1.86 2.42
N THR A 22 8.39 -0.93 2.85
CA THR A 22 6.93 -0.98 2.63
C THR A 22 6.56 0.04 1.58
N CYS A 23 5.88 -0.36 0.51
CA CYS A 23 5.35 0.56 -0.51
C CYS A 23 3.83 0.69 -0.35
N THR A 24 3.33 1.92 -0.48
CA THR A 24 1.90 2.25 -0.45
C THR A 24 1.52 3.20 -1.59
N GLY A 25 0.23 3.20 -1.96
CA GLY A 25 -0.35 4.10 -2.96
C GLY A 25 -0.47 3.54 -4.38
N ALA A 26 -0.06 2.29 -4.63
CA ALA A 26 -0.29 1.64 -5.91
C ALA A 26 -1.76 1.19 -6.05
N THR A 27 -2.31 1.31 -7.24
CA THR A 27 -3.71 0.96 -7.55
C THR A 27 -3.88 -0.48 -8.02
N SER A 28 -2.80 -1.11 -8.49
CA SER A 28 -2.77 -2.51 -8.92
C SER A 28 -1.53 -3.22 -8.41
N GLU A 29 -1.57 -4.55 -8.41
CA GLU A 29 -0.44 -5.39 -8.00
C GLU A 29 0.77 -5.20 -8.92
N ASP A 30 0.53 -5.06 -10.23
CA ASP A 30 1.57 -4.79 -11.22
C ASP A 30 2.24 -3.44 -11.00
N GLU A 31 1.44 -2.40 -10.71
CA GLU A 31 1.95 -1.06 -10.38
C GLU A 31 2.75 -1.10 -9.08
N ALA A 32 2.29 -1.85 -8.06
CA ALA A 32 2.99 -2.03 -6.80
C ALA A 32 4.35 -2.70 -7.00
N LYS A 33 4.42 -3.76 -7.81
CA LYS A 33 5.65 -4.47 -8.13
C LYS A 33 6.62 -3.59 -8.91
N LEU A 34 6.11 -2.83 -9.88
CA LEU A 34 6.90 -1.86 -10.64
C LEU A 34 7.47 -0.76 -9.73
N ALA A 35 6.64 -0.17 -8.87
CA ALA A 35 7.06 0.85 -7.90
C ALA A 35 8.17 0.33 -7.00
N ALA A 36 7.99 -0.84 -6.40
CA ALA A 36 8.96 -1.46 -5.50
C ALA A 36 10.30 -1.72 -6.19
N ARG A 37 10.29 -2.20 -7.45
CA ARG A 37 11.51 -2.36 -8.27
C ARG A 37 12.20 -1.01 -8.54
N ARG A 38 11.43 0.05 -8.81
CA ARG A 38 12.00 1.40 -9.05
C ARG A 38 12.64 1.98 -7.80
N PHE A 39 12.03 1.78 -6.63
CA PHE A 39 12.64 2.16 -5.36
C PHE A 39 13.96 1.42 -5.13
N ALA A 40 13.98 0.09 -5.30
CA ALA A 40 15.21 -0.70 -5.20
C ALA A 40 16.30 -0.19 -6.17
N ARG A 41 15.92 0.11 -7.42
CA ARG A 41 16.87 0.62 -8.43
C ARG A 41 17.42 2.01 -8.08
N ARG A 42 16.63 2.90 -7.48
CA ARG A 42 17.13 4.19 -7.00
C ARG A 42 18.11 4.02 -5.86
N LEU A 43 17.83 3.14 -4.91
CA LEU A 43 18.76 2.85 -3.80
C LEU A 43 20.09 2.26 -4.33
N GLN A 44 20.03 1.36 -5.32
CA GLN A 44 21.24 0.86 -5.99
C GLN A 44 22.07 1.98 -6.62
N ARG A 45 21.41 2.95 -7.29
CA ARG A 45 22.10 4.10 -7.90
C ARG A 45 22.74 5.04 -6.87
N LEU A 46 22.25 5.04 -5.63
CA LEU A 46 22.85 5.78 -4.52
C LEU A 46 24.05 5.04 -3.90
N GLY A 47 24.42 3.85 -4.40
CA GLY A 47 25.56 3.07 -3.93
C GLY A 47 25.24 2.02 -2.86
N PHE A 48 23.96 1.83 -2.51
CA PHE A 48 23.58 0.80 -1.53
C PHE A 48 23.51 -0.59 -2.17
N ASN A 49 24.00 -1.61 -1.46
CA ASN A 49 23.85 -3.01 -1.87
C ASN A 49 22.42 -3.51 -1.62
N VAL A 50 21.53 -3.28 -2.59
CA VAL A 50 20.10 -3.64 -2.50
C VAL A 50 19.77 -4.76 -3.49
N ARG A 51 19.12 -5.81 -2.98
CA ARG A 51 18.52 -6.89 -3.76
C ARG A 51 17.00 -6.87 -3.61
N PHE A 52 16.28 -6.96 -4.72
CA PHE A 52 14.82 -7.03 -4.72
C PHE A 52 14.38 -8.48 -4.48
N ILE A 53 13.94 -8.79 -3.27
CA ILE A 53 13.53 -10.13 -2.83
C ILE A 53 12.24 -10.04 -2.01
N ASN A 54 11.53 -11.16 -1.88
CA ASN A 54 10.37 -11.31 -0.99
C ASN A 54 9.26 -10.26 -1.19
N PHE A 55 8.98 -9.92 -2.46
CA PHE A 55 7.83 -9.06 -2.76
C PHE A 55 6.53 -9.79 -2.44
N ARG A 56 5.70 -9.16 -1.60
CA ARG A 56 4.39 -9.68 -1.20
C ARG A 56 3.41 -8.54 -0.99
N ILE A 57 2.18 -8.71 -1.47
CA ILE A 57 1.06 -7.82 -1.16
C ILE A 57 0.57 -8.12 0.26
N VAL A 58 0.51 -7.09 1.10
CA VAL A 58 0.13 -7.24 2.52
C VAL A 58 -1.25 -6.68 2.85
N ASN A 59 -1.75 -5.76 2.04
CA ASN A 59 -3.05 -5.13 2.23
C ASN A 59 -3.56 -4.61 0.88
N VAL A 60 -4.87 -4.68 0.68
CA VAL A 60 -5.60 -4.13 -0.46
C VAL A 60 -6.78 -3.34 0.10
N LEU A 61 -6.94 -2.09 -0.32
CA LEU A 61 -8.07 -1.24 0.05
C LEU A 61 -8.97 -1.07 -1.17
N GLY A 62 -10.22 -1.51 -1.06
CA GLY A 62 -11.27 -1.25 -2.03
C GLY A 62 -12.28 -0.24 -1.49
N THR A 63 -12.68 0.71 -2.31
CA THR A 63 -13.76 1.66 -2.00
C THR A 63 -14.88 1.48 -3.02
N CYS A 64 -16.12 1.58 -2.56
CA CYS A 64 -17.29 1.62 -3.43
C CYS A 64 -18.25 2.71 -2.95
N SER A 65 -19.05 3.23 -3.87
CA SER A 65 -20.13 4.16 -3.58
C SER A 65 -21.46 3.47 -3.88
N LEU A 66 -22.41 3.55 -2.96
CA LEU A 66 -23.74 3.01 -3.13
C LEU A 66 -24.66 4.07 -3.76
N PRO A 67 -25.64 3.67 -4.58
CA PRO A 67 -26.59 4.60 -5.18
C PRO A 67 -27.63 5.14 -4.19
N PHE A 68 -27.56 4.75 -2.91
CA PHE A 68 -28.46 5.15 -1.84
C PHE A 68 -27.72 5.40 -0.53
N GLY A 69 -28.32 6.21 0.35
CA GLY A 69 -27.80 6.47 1.69
C GLY A 69 -28.17 5.37 2.69
N ILE A 70 -27.29 5.11 3.65
CA ILE A 70 -27.52 4.14 4.73
C ILE A 70 -27.75 4.89 6.05
N LYS A 71 -28.85 4.59 6.73
CA LYS A 71 -29.09 5.05 8.11
C LYS A 71 -28.32 4.14 9.09
N ILE A 72 -27.07 4.51 9.37
CA ILE A 72 -26.11 3.71 10.15
C ILE A 72 -26.69 3.25 11.50
N ASN A 73 -27.44 4.12 12.19
CA ASN A 73 -28.06 3.79 13.49
C ASN A 73 -29.08 2.65 13.40
N LEU A 74 -29.90 2.62 12.35
CA LEU A 74 -30.88 1.54 12.17
C LEU A 74 -30.19 0.25 11.73
N PHE A 75 -29.25 0.37 10.80
CA PHE A 75 -28.49 -0.77 10.29
C PHE A 75 -27.72 -1.49 11.42
N SER A 76 -27.03 -0.73 12.28
CA SER A 76 -26.29 -1.27 13.42
C SER A 76 -27.19 -2.01 14.41
N LYS A 77 -28.37 -1.47 14.73
CA LYS A 77 -29.34 -2.11 15.63
C LYS A 77 -29.93 -3.41 15.05
N GLN A 78 -30.10 -3.49 13.73
CA GLN A 78 -30.67 -4.65 13.06
C GLN A 78 -29.69 -5.82 12.92
N TYR A 79 -28.39 -5.54 12.82
CA TYR A 79 -27.34 -6.56 12.61
C TYR A 79 -26.23 -6.56 13.67
N PRO A 80 -26.54 -6.65 14.97
CA PRO A 80 -25.54 -6.57 16.04
C PRO A 80 -24.57 -7.76 16.08
N GLN A 81 -25.00 -8.93 15.59
CA GLN A 81 -24.19 -10.16 15.55
C GLN A 81 -23.04 -10.10 14.52
N GLN A 82 -23.20 -9.27 13.48
CA GLN A 82 -22.24 -9.13 12.37
C GLN A 82 -21.17 -8.07 12.63
N ALA A 83 -21.25 -7.37 13.77
CA ALA A 83 -20.28 -6.36 14.20
C ALA A 83 -19.10 -6.94 15.00
N ARG A 84 -19.09 -8.27 15.24
CA ARG A 84 -17.96 -9.01 15.84
C ARG A 84 -17.10 -9.63 14.76
#